data_AF-A0A1G9WAY5-F1
#
_entry.id   AF-A0A1G9WAY5-F1
#
_cell.length_a   1.000
_cell.length_b   1.000
_cell.length_c   1.000
_cell.angle_alpha   90.00
_cell.angle_beta   90.00
_cell.angle_gamma   90.00
#
_symmetry.space_group_name_H-M   'P 1'
#
loop_
_entity.id
_entity.type
_entity.pdbx_description
1 polymer ?
#
loop_
_entity_poly.entity_id
_entity_poly.type
_entity_poly.pdbx_seq_one_letter_code
_entity_poly.pdbx_strand_id
1 'polypeptide(L)'
;MLKVSLDEITALETVNRKVAVYLLDKTIYYTGKLTELSEQFPRNMFIRCHQSFALNIRNIRELNKSHAVAVNGKVIPVSRSHLKSVQKAFLEWLGS
;
A
#
# COMPACT_ATOMS: atom_id res chain seq x y z
N MET A 1 12.62 -20.28 -1.23
CA MET A 1 11.58 -19.30 -1.62
C MET A 1 11.26 -18.46 -0.39
N LEU A 2 11.43 -17.13 -0.46
CA LEU A 2 11.12 -16.25 0.68
C LEU A 2 9.59 -16.18 0.84
N LYS A 3 9.06 -16.61 1.98
CA LYS A 3 7.66 -16.38 2.35
C LYS A 3 7.58 -15.05 3.09
N VAL A 4 6.63 -14.21 2.70
CA VAL A 4 6.38 -12.90 3.28
C VAL A 4 4.93 -12.86 3.72
N SER A 5 4.66 -12.42 4.95
CA SER A 5 3.27 -12.21 5.38
C SER A 5 2.73 -10.93 4.75
N LEU A 6 1.49 -10.96 4.26
CA LEU A 6 0.84 -9.77 3.73
C LEU A 6 0.65 -8.68 4.81
N ASP A 7 0.55 -9.09 6.07
CA ASP A 7 0.44 -8.17 7.20
C ASP A 7 1.74 -7.39 7.46
N GLU A 8 2.89 -7.91 7.02
CA GLU A 8 4.17 -7.19 7.10
C GLU A 8 4.33 -6.15 5.98
N ILE A 9 3.52 -6.23 4.91
CA ILE A 9 3.59 -5.31 3.78
C ILE A 9 2.84 -4.03 4.11
N THR A 10 3.54 -2.91 4.07
CA THR A 10 2.99 -1.56 4.30
C THR A 10 2.49 -0.92 3.00
N ALA A 11 3.24 -1.10 1.90
CA ALA A 11 2.91 -0.52 0.61
C ALA A 11 3.65 -1.21 -0.54
N LEU A 12 3.17 -0.96 -1.75
CA LEU A 12 3.77 -1.37 -3.01
C LEU A 12 4.04 -0.12 -3.86
N GLU A 13 5.19 -0.07 -4.53
CA GLU A 13 5.56 1.04 -5.41
C GLU A 13 6.20 0.55 -6.71
N THR A 14 5.81 1.14 -7.84
CA THR A 14 6.53 0.93 -9.10
C THR A 14 7.86 1.70 -9.09
N VAL A 15 8.99 1.00 -9.10
CA VAL A 15 10.35 1.57 -9.14
C VAL A 15 11.19 0.84 -10.19
N ASN A 16 11.78 1.56 -11.15
CA ASN A 16 12.69 1.00 -12.15
C ASN A 16 12.18 -0.28 -12.85
N ARG A 17 10.91 -0.27 -13.29
CA ARG A 17 10.21 -1.41 -13.92
C ARG A 17 10.05 -2.65 -13.03
N LYS A 18 10.24 -2.50 -11.72
CA LYS A 18 9.95 -3.50 -10.69
C LYS A 18 8.91 -2.96 -9.71
N VAL A 19 8.38 -3.82 -8.86
CA VAL A 19 7.57 -3.42 -7.72
C VAL A 19 8.42 -3.52 -6.47
N ALA A 20 8.68 -2.39 -5.82
CA ALA A 20 9.18 -2.35 -4.46
C ALA A 20 8.04 -2.75 -3.51
N VAL A 21 8.27 -3.77 -2.70
CA VAL A 21 7.38 -4.22 -1.64
C VAL A 21 7.98 -3.73 -0.32
N TYR A 22 7.35 -2.72 0.26
CA TYR A 22 7.79 -2.13 1.52
C TYR A 22 7.27 -2.97 2.68
N LEU A 23 8.18 -3.65 3.38
CA LEU A 23 7.89 -4.34 4.63
C LEU A 23 8.09 -3.39 5.81
N LEU A 24 7.84 -3.88 7.02
CA LEU A 24 8.07 -3.13 8.25
C LEU A 24 9.54 -2.71 8.42
N ASP A 25 10.47 -3.62 8.12
CA ASP A 25 11.91 -3.49 8.40
C ASP A 25 12.79 -3.35 7.15
N LYS A 26 12.29 -3.77 5.99
CA LYS A 26 13.07 -3.83 4.75
C LYS A 26 12.22 -3.64 3.50
N THR A 27 12.89 -3.57 2.35
CA THR A 27 12.25 -3.55 1.04
C THR A 27 12.70 -4.76 0.24
N ILE A 28 11.76 -5.43 -0.42
CA ILE A 28 12.08 -6.46 -1.42
C ILE A 28 11.57 -6.02 -2.79
N TYR A 29 12.13 -6.59 -3.86
CA TYR A 29 11.77 -6.24 -5.22
C TYR A 29 11.15 -7.42 -5.96
N TYR A 30 9.97 -7.19 -6.51
CA TYR A 30 9.26 -8.12 -7.37
C TYR A 30 9.38 -7.70 -8.84
N THR A 31 9.71 -8.64 -9.71
CA THR A 31 9.74 -8.40 -11.16
C THR A 31 8.34 -8.58 -11.73
N GLY A 32 7.72 -7.48 -12.16
CA GLY A 32 6.38 -7.47 -12.74
C GLY A 32 5.71 -6.10 -12.57
N LYS A 33 4.40 -6.02 -12.85
CA LYS A 33 3.65 -4.77 -12.68
C LYS A 33 2.97 -4.71 -11.32
N LEU A 34 2.82 -3.48 -10.83
CA LEU A 34 2.11 -3.18 -9.59
C LEU A 34 0.66 -3.67 -9.61
N THR A 35 -0.04 -3.50 -10.74
CA THR A 35 -1.41 -3.99 -10.91
C THR A 35 -1.48 -5.51 -10.77
N GLU A 36 -0.63 -6.22 -11.52
CA GLU A 36 -0.55 -7.68 -11.52
C GLU A 36 -0.22 -8.25 -10.13
N LEU A 37 0.68 -7.60 -9.37
CA LEU A 37 0.98 -8.02 -8.00
C LEU A 37 -0.18 -7.70 -7.05
N SER A 38 -0.76 -6.50 -7.12
CA SER A 38 -1.83 -6.08 -6.22
C SER A 38 -3.12 -6.90 -6.41
N GLU A 39 -3.41 -7.38 -7.62
CA GLU A 39 -4.57 -8.23 -7.91
C GLU A 39 -4.48 -9.63 -7.31
N GLN A 40 -3.26 -10.09 -6.99
CA GLN A 40 -3.04 -11.35 -6.28
C GLN A 40 -3.32 -11.24 -4.78
N PHE A 41 -3.47 -10.02 -4.25
CA PHE A 41 -3.68 -9.78 -2.83
C PHE A 41 -5.18 -9.60 -2.51
N PRO A 42 -5.59 -9.86 -1.26
CA PRO A 42 -6.95 -9.60 -0.82
C PRO A 42 -7.34 -8.13 -1.04
N ARG A 43 -8.46 -7.90 -1.73
CA ARG A 43 -8.96 -6.56 -2.08
C ARG A 43 -9.30 -5.68 -0.88
N ASN A 44 -9.51 -6.30 0.29
CA ASN A 44 -9.76 -5.61 1.55
C ASN A 44 -8.48 -5.18 2.29
N MET A 45 -7.30 -5.58 1.81
CA MET A 45 -6.02 -5.17 2.39
C MET A 45 -5.37 -4.05 1.57
N PHE A 46 -5.33 -4.20 0.24
CA PHE A 46 -4.61 -3.27 -0.63
C PHE A 46 -5.52 -2.38 -1.44
N ILE A 47 -5.23 -1.07 -1.43
CA ILE A 47 -5.93 -0.08 -2.26
C ILE A 47 -4.95 0.68 -3.13
N ARG A 48 -5.33 0.98 -4.37
CA ARG A 48 -4.60 1.93 -5.21
C ARG A 48 -4.79 3.34 -4.65
N CYS A 49 -3.69 4.00 -4.30
CA CYS A 49 -3.68 5.35 -3.74
C CYS A 49 -3.00 6.38 -4.67
N HIS A 50 -2.20 5.91 -5.63
CA HIS A 50 -1.49 6.74 -6.61
C HIS A 50 -1.23 5.94 -7.89
N GLN A 51 -0.84 6.60 -9.00
CA GLN A 51 -0.46 5.90 -10.24
C GLN A 51 0.68 4.90 -10.04
N SER A 52 1.57 5.18 -9.09
CA SER A 52 2.74 4.35 -8.78
C SER A 52 2.65 3.62 -7.44
N PHE A 53 1.55 3.76 -6.67
CA PHE A 53 1.45 3.18 -5.32
C PHE A 53 0.17 2.38 -5.07
N ALA A 54 0.30 1.31 -4.29
CA ALA A 54 -0.80 0.69 -3.57
C ALA A 54 -0.45 0.61 -2.08
N LEU A 55 -1.43 0.88 -1.22
CA LEU A 55 -1.29 1.00 0.22
C LEU A 55 -1.97 -0.19 0.90
N ASN A 56 -1.34 -0.77 1.92
CA ASN A 56 -2.03 -1.70 2.81
C ASN A 56 -2.80 -0.90 3.88
N ILE A 57 -4.14 -0.96 3.83
CA ILE A 57 -5.03 -0.21 4.73
C ILE A 57 -4.77 -0.55 6.21
N ARG A 58 -4.46 -1.81 6.51
CA ARG A 58 -4.23 -2.29 7.89
C ARG A 58 -2.95 -1.74 8.51
N ASN A 59 -2.06 -1.21 7.69
CA ASN A 59 -0.77 -0.68 8.09
C ASN A 59 -0.71 0.86 8.00
N ILE A 60 -1.85 1.53 7.91
CA ILE A 60 -1.94 2.99 7.96
C ILE A 60 -1.95 3.43 9.42
N ARG A 61 -0.99 4.28 9.78
CA ARG A 61 -0.97 5.00 11.06
C ARG A 61 -1.78 6.29 10.99
N GLU A 62 -1.59 7.06 9.93
CA GLU A 62 -2.26 8.36 9.73
C GLU A 62 -2.65 8.55 8.26
N LEU A 63 -3.81 9.18 8.01
CA LEU A 63 -4.27 9.54 6.68
C LEU A 63 -4.49 11.05 6.56
N ASN A 64 -3.74 11.69 5.66
CA ASN A 64 -3.84 13.10 5.34
C ASN A 64 -4.44 13.32 3.93
N LYS A 65 -4.71 14.57 3.57
CA LYS A 65 -5.30 14.93 2.27
C LYS A 65 -4.43 14.58 1.05
N SER A 66 -3.12 14.45 1.23
CA SER A 66 -2.15 14.25 0.14
C SER A 66 -1.27 13.02 0.31
N HIS A 67 -1.32 12.37 1.47
CA HIS A 67 -0.48 11.21 1.79
C HIS A 67 -1.07 10.39 2.94
N ALA A 68 -0.63 9.15 3.05
CA ALA A 68 -0.78 8.31 4.23
C ALA A 68 0.59 8.12 4.88
N VAL A 69 0.61 7.90 6.19
CA VAL A 69 1.80 7.49 6.93
C VAL A 69 1.60 6.04 7.35
N ALA A 70 2.49 5.16 6.94
CA ALA A 70 2.47 3.77 7.34
C ALA A 70 3.01 3.58 8.77
N VAL A 71 2.73 2.43 9.39
CA VAL A 71 3.20 2.10 10.75
C VAL A 71 4.73 2.12 10.90
N ASN A 72 5.48 1.85 9.83
CA ASN A 72 6.94 1.97 9.77
C ASN A 72 7.43 3.41 9.57
N GLY A 73 6.53 4.41 9.59
CA GLY A 73 6.84 5.83 9.40
C GLY A 73 6.98 6.26 7.95
N LYS A 74 6.85 5.35 6.97
CA LYS A 74 6.96 5.72 5.55
C LYS A 74 5.78 6.58 5.11
N VAL A 75 6.09 7.67 4.42
CA VAL A 75 5.09 8.56 3.80
C VAL A 75 4.77 8.08 2.39
N ILE A 76 3.49 7.84 2.12
CA ILE A 76 2.98 7.27 0.87
C ILE A 76 2.05 8.29 0.21
N PRO A 77 2.37 8.79 -0.99
CA PRO A 77 1.53 9.75 -1.68
C PRO A 77 0.13 9.21 -1.96
N VAL A 78 -0.88 10.05 -1.77
CA VAL A 78 -2.27 9.77 -2.13
C VAL A 78 -2.71 10.85 -3.11
N SER A 79 -3.05 10.47 -4.34
CA SER A 79 -3.53 11.45 -5.32
C SER A 79 -4.94 11.91 -4.96
N ARG A 80 -5.28 13.13 -5.39
CA ARG A 80 -6.62 13.70 -5.24
C ARG A 80 -7.73 12.77 -5.77
N SER A 81 -7.48 12.08 -6.88
CA SER A 81 -8.42 11.13 -7.48
C SER A 81 -8.67 9.87 -6.64
N HIS A 82 -7.71 9.46 -5.81
CA HIS A 82 -7.85 8.27 -4.96
C HIS A 82 -8.18 8.61 -3.49
N LEU A 83 -8.05 9.87 -3.07
CA LEU A 83 -8.27 10.25 -1.68
C LEU A 83 -9.62 9.77 -1.13
N LYS A 84 -10.70 9.95 -1.89
CA LYS A 84 -12.05 9.57 -1.45
C LYS A 84 -12.18 8.06 -1.24
N SER A 85 -11.59 7.23 -2.10
CA SER A 85 -11.64 5.78 -1.96
C SER A 85 -10.76 5.29 -0.81
N VAL A 86 -9.57 5.89 -0.64
CA VAL A 86 -8.67 5.59 0.48
C VAL A 86 -9.30 5.96 1.82
N GLN A 87 -9.92 7.15 1.93
CA GLN A 87 -10.63 7.57 3.13
C GLN A 87 -11.76 6.61 3.49
N LYS A 88 -12.57 6.21 2.51
CA LYS A 88 -13.66 5.25 2.73
C LYS A 88 -13.11 3.91 3.27
N ALA A 89 -12.12 3.33 2.62
CA ALA A 89 -11.52 2.07 3.03
C ALA A 89 -10.87 2.15 4.42
N PHE A 90 -10.21 3.27 4.74
CA PHE A 90 -9.60 3.49 6.06
C PHE A 90 -10.64 3.61 7.17
N LEU A 91 -11.75 4.33 6.94
CA LEU A 91 -12.85 4.43 7.91
C LEU A 91 -13.56 3.10 8.14
N GLU A 92 -13.79 2.32 7.06
CA GLU A 92 -14.36 0.98 7.15
C GLU A 92 -13.48 0.04 7.98
N TRP A 93 -12.16 0.15 7.85
CA TRP A 93 -11.21 -0.62 8.66
C TRP A 93 -11.16 -0.18 10.13
N LEU A 94 -11.26 1.13 10.42
CA LEU A 94 -11.28 1.63 11.81
C LEU A 94 -12.52 1.18 12.59
N GLY A 95 -13.63 0.91 11.89
CA GLY A 95 -14.88 0.45 12.49
C GLY A 95 -15.05 -1.07 12.58
N SER A 96 -14.06 -1.85 12.12
CA SER A 96 -14.09 -3.33 12.10
C SER A 96 -13.42 -3.99 13.29
#